data_AF-A0A2H0YX76-F1
#
_entry.id   AF-A0A2H0YX76-F1
#
_cell.length_a   1.000
_cell.length_b   1.000
_cell.length_c   1.000
_cell.angle_alpha   90.00
_cell.angle_beta   90.00
_cell.angle_gamma   90.00
#
_symmetry.space_group_name_H-M   'P 1'
#
loop_
_entity.id
_entity.type
_entity.pdbx_description
1 polymer ?
#
loop_
_entity_poly.entity_id
_entity_poly.type
_entity_poly.pdbx_seq_one_letter_code
_entity_poly.pdbx_strand_id
1 'polypeptide(L)'
;MENQADDVTHTIIDQLNRTFITPLDREDIYLLAHELDDIVDKIENVIHNIVIYKIGKKEKFLAGFSEIYEKTSEDLVMLMANLAKQKYTEEVKKLVIHVHDLEDEGDAIFIHSVSDLFQNGSDALYIIKWKDILEDLEKIADKFQSVSNSIEGIIVKFG
;
A
#
# COMPACT_ATOMS: atom_id res chain seq x y z
N MET A 1 -1.78 -10.12 -11.72
CA MET A 1 -1.19 -10.08 -10.37
C MET A 1 -2.31 -9.89 -9.37
N GLU A 2 -3.22 -8.93 -9.60
CA GLU A 2 -4.50 -8.81 -8.90
C GLU A 2 -5.25 -10.15 -8.81
N ASN A 3 -5.54 -10.83 -9.93
CA ASN A 3 -6.22 -12.13 -9.89
C ASN A 3 -5.54 -13.18 -8.96
N GLN A 4 -4.22 -13.10 -8.76
CA GLN A 4 -3.51 -13.99 -7.83
C GLN A 4 -3.63 -13.52 -6.37
N ALA A 5 -3.70 -12.21 -6.13
CA ALA A 5 -3.98 -11.64 -4.82
C ALA A 5 -5.41 -12.01 -4.38
N ASP A 6 -6.42 -11.79 -5.22
CA ASP A 6 -7.81 -12.18 -4.98
C ASP A 6 -7.94 -13.66 -4.65
N ASP A 7 -7.28 -14.53 -5.41
CA ASP A 7 -7.29 -15.97 -5.19
C ASP A 7 -6.72 -16.32 -3.80
N VAL A 8 -5.66 -15.64 -3.36
CA VAL A 8 -5.08 -15.82 -2.02
C VAL A 8 -6.03 -15.30 -0.95
N THR A 9 -6.60 -14.11 -1.13
CA THR A 9 -7.57 -13.50 -0.22
C THR A 9 -8.79 -14.41 -0.03
N HIS A 10 -9.37 -14.91 -1.13
CA HIS A 10 -10.47 -15.88 -1.10
C HIS A 10 -10.07 -17.18 -0.41
N THR A 11 -8.86 -17.69 -0.67
CA THR A 11 -8.37 -18.91 -0.01
C THR A 11 -8.27 -18.72 1.50
N ILE A 12 -7.76 -17.57 1.98
CA ILE A 12 -7.68 -17.25 3.40
C ILE A 12 -9.07 -17.21 4.03
N ILE A 13 -10.03 -16.53 3.39
CA ILE A 13 -11.41 -16.42 3.87
C ILE A 13 -12.09 -17.79 3.94
N ASP A 14 -11.91 -18.63 2.92
CA ASP A 14 -12.43 -19.99 2.91
C ASP A 14 -11.84 -20.86 4.02
N GLN A 15 -10.53 -20.73 4.29
CA GLN A 15 -9.87 -21.43 5.39
C GLN A 15 -10.37 -20.95 6.75
N LEU A 16 -10.56 -19.64 6.93
CA LEU A 16 -11.15 -19.09 8.15
C LEU A 16 -12.54 -19.69 8.39
N ASN A 17 -13.40 -19.76 7.38
CA ASN A 17 -14.75 -20.33 7.50
C ASN A 17 -14.75 -21.81 7.90
N ARG A 18 -13.70 -22.56 7.59
CA ARG A 18 -13.59 -24.01 7.87
C ARG A 18 -12.76 -24.32 9.12
N THR A 19 -12.06 -23.33 9.68
CA THR A 19 -11.15 -23.50 10.82
C THR A 19 -11.80 -22.99 12.08
N PHE A 20 -11.91 -23.82 13.11
CA PHE A 20 -12.54 -23.43 14.39
C PHE A 20 -11.57 -22.73 15.35
N ILE A 21 -10.29 -23.11 15.34
CA ILE A 21 -9.25 -22.53 16.22
C ILE A 21 -8.22 -21.82 15.34
N THR A 22 -8.06 -20.51 15.54
CA THR A 22 -7.11 -19.66 14.81
C THR A 22 -5.99 -19.15 15.73
N PRO A 23 -4.78 -18.87 15.19
CA PRO A 23 -3.64 -18.38 15.99
C PRO A 23 -3.74 -16.89 16.34
N LEU A 24 -4.60 -16.14 15.63
CA LEU A 24 -4.97 -14.76 15.86
C LEU A 24 -6.49 -14.66 15.83
N ASP A 25 -7.04 -13.51 16.19
CA ASP A 25 -8.47 -13.28 16.06
C ASP A 25 -8.86 -13.33 14.58
N ARG A 26 -9.99 -13.98 14.29
CA ARG A 26 -10.47 -14.20 12.92
C ARG A 26 -10.67 -12.88 12.17
N GLU A 27 -11.13 -11.86 12.88
CA GLU A 27 -11.35 -10.52 12.36
C GLU A 27 -10.03 -9.86 11.93
N ASP A 28 -8.95 -10.06 12.69
CA ASP A 28 -7.62 -9.53 12.37
C ASP A 28 -7.03 -10.22 11.11
N ILE A 29 -7.21 -11.54 10.98
CA ILE A 29 -6.76 -12.29 9.79
C ILE A 29 -7.55 -11.85 8.55
N TYR A 30 -8.88 -11.71 8.70
CA TYR A 30 -9.75 -11.23 7.61
C TYR A 30 -9.37 -9.81 7.17
N LEU A 31 -9.15 -8.91 8.14
CA LEU A 31 -8.71 -7.54 7.89
C LEU A 31 -7.40 -7.53 7.10
N LEU A 32 -6.35 -8.18 7.60
CA LEU A 32 -5.05 -8.17 6.93
C LEU A 32 -5.09 -8.75 5.51
N ALA A 33 -5.86 -9.82 5.28
CA ALA A 33 -6.01 -10.38 3.94
C ALA A 33 -6.59 -9.34 2.98
N HIS A 34 -7.69 -8.67 3.37
CA HIS A 34 -8.33 -7.67 2.53
C HIS A 34 -7.50 -6.40 2.37
N GLU A 35 -6.79 -5.96 3.41
CA GLU A 35 -5.97 -4.76 3.33
C GLU A 35 -4.72 -4.93 2.45
N LEU A 36 -4.15 -6.13 2.39
CA LEU A 36 -3.06 -6.45 1.46
C LEU A 36 -3.55 -6.53 0.02
N ASP A 37 -4.74 -7.10 -0.19
CA ASP A 37 -5.45 -7.14 -1.48
C ASP A 37 -5.67 -5.74 -2.05
N ASP A 38 -6.21 -4.83 -1.21
CA ASP A 38 -6.48 -3.43 -1.53
C ASP A 38 -5.23 -2.69 -2.10
N ILE A 39 -4.02 -3.04 -1.67
CA ILE A 39 -2.78 -2.45 -2.22
C ILE A 39 -2.62 -2.85 -3.68
N VAL A 40 -2.79 -4.13 -3.99
CA VAL A 40 -2.63 -4.68 -5.34
C VAL A 40 -3.70 -4.11 -6.26
N ASP A 41 -4.94 -4.01 -5.79
CA ASP A 41 -6.07 -3.42 -6.52
C ASP A 41 -5.82 -1.96 -6.88
N LYS A 42 -5.33 -1.16 -5.93
CA LYS A 42 -5.02 0.25 -6.18
C LYS A 42 -3.90 0.40 -7.21
N ILE A 43 -2.87 -0.45 -7.16
CA ILE A 43 -1.80 -0.46 -8.16
C ILE A 43 -2.36 -0.81 -9.54
N GLU A 44 -3.22 -1.82 -9.63
CA GLU A 44 -3.86 -2.18 -10.90
C GLU A 44 -4.74 -1.05 -11.45
N ASN A 45 -5.49 -0.36 -10.59
CA ASN A 45 -6.29 0.81 -10.97
C ASN A 45 -5.44 1.93 -11.56
N VAL A 46 -4.26 2.23 -10.98
CA VAL A 46 -3.32 3.20 -11.56
C VAL A 46 -2.86 2.77 -12.95
N ILE A 47 -2.53 1.49 -13.14
CA ILE A 47 -2.12 0.95 -14.44
C ILE A 47 -3.26 1.08 -15.46
N HIS A 48 -4.49 0.76 -15.08
CA HIS A 48 -5.67 0.95 -15.93
C HIS A 48 -5.87 2.42 -16.30
N ASN A 49 -5.76 3.35 -15.35
CA ASN A 49 -5.88 4.79 -15.62
C ASN A 49 -4.80 5.28 -16.59
N ILE A 50 -3.54 4.84 -16.45
CA ILE A 50 -2.46 5.14 -17.40
C ILE A 50 -2.82 4.70 -18.83
N VAL A 51 -3.38 3.49 -18.97
CA VAL A 51 -3.79 2.93 -20.27
C VAL A 51 -5.00 3.68 -20.85
N ILE A 52 -6.05 3.89 -20.06
CA ILE A 52 -7.29 4.58 -20.46
C ILE A 52 -6.99 6.02 -20.89
N TYR A 53 -6.14 6.71 -20.14
CA TYR A 53 -5.75 8.10 -20.42
C TYR A 53 -4.75 8.22 -21.57
N LYS A 54 -4.22 7.10 -22.07
CA LYS A 54 -3.22 7.04 -23.15
C LYS A 54 -2.00 7.89 -22.80
N ILE A 55 -1.49 7.72 -21.60
CA ILE A 55 -0.30 8.43 -21.14
C ILE A 55 0.91 7.88 -21.88
N GLY A 56 1.54 8.73 -22.69
CA GLY A 56 2.67 8.33 -23.56
C GLY A 56 4.06 8.64 -23.01
N LYS A 57 4.17 9.40 -21.92
CA LYS A 57 5.45 9.85 -21.36
C LYS A 57 5.58 9.42 -19.91
N LYS A 58 6.72 8.81 -19.57
CA LYS A 58 7.07 8.47 -18.18
C LYS A 58 7.45 9.74 -17.43
N GLU A 59 6.74 10.04 -16.36
CA GLU A 59 7.08 11.14 -15.45
C GLU A 59 8.01 10.67 -14.33
N LYS A 60 8.79 11.61 -13.78
CA LYS A 60 9.82 11.30 -12.78
C LYS A 60 9.24 10.79 -11.46
N PHE A 61 8.09 11.32 -11.03
CA PHE A 61 7.45 10.92 -9.78
C PHE A 61 7.04 9.44 -9.76
N LEU A 62 6.76 8.83 -10.92
CA LEU A 62 6.45 7.40 -11.01
C LEU A 62 7.60 6.53 -10.50
N ALA A 63 8.85 6.96 -10.74
CA ALA A 63 10.01 6.25 -10.22
C ALA A 63 10.15 6.41 -8.70
N GLY A 64 9.87 7.60 -8.17
CA GLY A 64 9.88 7.86 -6.73
C GLY A 64 8.84 7.01 -5.97
N PHE A 65 7.58 7.01 -6.43
CA PHE A 65 6.55 6.14 -5.86
C PHE A 65 6.89 4.65 -5.99
N SER A 66 7.46 4.22 -7.12
CA SER A 66 7.88 2.82 -7.28
C SER A 66 8.94 2.41 -6.26
N GLU A 67 9.91 3.28 -5.98
CA GLU A 67 10.95 3.03 -4.97
C GLU A 67 10.35 2.98 -3.56
N ILE A 68 9.40 3.86 -3.26
CA ILE A 68 8.65 3.84 -1.99
C ILE A 68 7.92 2.51 -1.83
N TYR A 69 7.14 2.08 -2.83
CA TYR A 69 6.36 0.85 -2.76
C TYR A 69 7.23 -0.40 -2.63
N GLU A 70 8.40 -0.42 -3.28
CA GLU A 70 9.35 -1.52 -3.15
C GLU A 70 9.83 -1.64 -1.70
N LYS A 71 10.30 -0.54 -1.10
CA LYS A 71 10.78 -0.51 0.29
C LYS A 71 9.68 -0.81 1.31
N THR A 72 8.50 -0.20 1.17
CA THR A 72 7.38 -0.47 2.09
C THR A 72 6.89 -1.91 1.98
N SER A 73 6.91 -2.51 0.78
CA SER A 73 6.59 -3.93 0.61
C SER A 73 7.57 -4.84 1.36
N GLU A 74 8.87 -4.54 1.31
CA GLU A 74 9.89 -5.26 2.08
C GLU A 74 9.65 -5.14 3.60
N ASP A 75 9.30 -3.95 4.07
CA ASP A 75 8.96 -3.70 5.47
C ASP A 75 7.70 -4.44 5.92
N LEU A 76 6.65 -4.46 5.10
CA LEU A 76 5.44 -5.22 5.41
C LEU A 76 5.72 -6.73 5.50
N VAL A 77 6.59 -7.26 4.64
CA VAL A 77 7.02 -8.67 4.73
C VAL A 77 7.73 -8.94 6.07
N MET A 78 8.62 -8.06 6.50
CA MET A 78 9.30 -8.17 7.79
C MET A 78 8.35 -8.01 8.98
N LEU A 79 7.37 -7.11 8.89
CA LEU A 79 6.31 -6.94 9.89
C LEU A 79 5.45 -8.20 10.00
N MET A 80 5.03 -8.79 8.89
CA MET A 80 4.28 -10.07 8.86
C MET A 80 5.07 -11.22 9.49
N ALA A 81 6.39 -11.27 9.27
CA ALA A 81 7.26 -12.25 9.91
C ALA A 81 7.36 -12.06 11.43
N ASN A 82 7.28 -10.82 11.92
CA ASN A 82 7.27 -10.51 13.35
C ASN A 82 5.87 -10.71 13.98
N LEU A 83 4.79 -10.51 13.22
CA LEU A 83 3.42 -10.84 13.63
C LEU A 83 3.29 -12.32 13.98
N ALA A 84 3.92 -13.21 13.20
CA ALA A 84 3.94 -14.65 13.49
C ALA A 84 4.58 -15.00 14.85
N LYS A 85 5.43 -14.11 15.40
CA LYS A 85 6.06 -14.27 16.72
C LYS A 85 5.24 -13.62 17.84
N GLN A 86 4.21 -12.83 17.51
CA GLN A 86 3.31 -12.12 18.44
C GLN A 86 4.09 -11.35 19.53
N LYS A 87 5.17 -10.67 19.14
CA LYS A 87 6.02 -9.96 20.10
C LYS A 87 6.38 -8.58 19.56
N TYR A 88 6.04 -7.55 20.34
CA TYR A 88 6.52 -6.21 20.08
C TYR A 88 8.02 -6.12 20.39
N THR A 89 8.80 -5.69 19.40
CA THR A 89 10.26 -5.59 19.51
C THR A 89 10.73 -4.23 18.98
N GLU A 90 11.97 -3.87 19.31
CA GLU A 90 12.61 -2.69 18.71
C GLU A 90 12.72 -2.79 17.17
N GLU A 91 12.69 -4.01 16.61
CA GLU A 91 12.64 -4.22 15.16
C GLU A 91 11.27 -3.83 14.61
N VAL A 92 10.17 -4.30 15.21
CA VAL A 92 8.80 -3.91 14.83
C VAL A 92 8.66 -2.39 14.86
N LYS A 93 9.09 -1.75 15.96
CA LYS A 93 9.04 -0.30 16.10
C LYS A 93 9.81 0.42 14.97
N LYS A 94 11.00 -0.06 14.60
CA LYS A 94 11.80 0.53 13.52
C LYS A 94 11.12 0.39 12.15
N LEU A 95 10.53 -0.77 11.88
CA LEU A 95 9.82 -1.02 10.62
C LEU A 95 8.60 -0.11 10.49
N VAL A 96 7.79 0.02 11.54
CA VAL A 96 6.62 0.92 11.54
C VAL A 96 7.04 2.37 11.30
N ILE A 97 8.09 2.84 11.97
CA ILE A 97 8.65 4.18 11.75
C ILE A 97 9.14 4.34 10.31
N HIS A 98 9.84 3.35 9.76
CA HIS A 98 10.34 3.44 8.38
C HIS A 98 9.21 3.47 7.34
N VAL A 99 8.12 2.73 7.55
CA VAL A 99 6.94 2.83 6.69
C VAL A 99 6.30 4.21 6.77
N HIS A 100 6.22 4.80 7.96
CA HIS A 100 5.74 6.17 8.14
C HIS A 100 6.65 7.19 7.43
N ASP A 101 7.97 7.08 7.59
CA ASP A 101 8.92 7.97 6.93
C ASP A 101 8.80 7.88 5.39
N LEU A 102 8.57 6.68 4.85
CA LEU A 102 8.36 6.44 3.41
C LEU A 102 7.02 7.00 2.90
N GLU A 103 5.98 7.00 3.74
CA GLU A 103 4.70 7.64 3.42
C GLU A 103 4.83 9.17 3.42
N ASP A 104 5.51 9.76 4.41
CA ASP A 104 5.86 11.19 4.43
C ASP A 104 6.67 11.60 3.17
N GLU A 105 7.58 10.75 2.70
CA GLU A 105 8.29 10.95 1.42
C GLU A 105 7.34 10.91 0.21
N GLY A 106 6.36 10.01 0.21
CA GLY A 106 5.31 9.91 -0.81
C GLY A 106 4.45 11.17 -0.88
N ASP A 107 4.04 11.68 0.28
CA ASP A 107 3.32 12.94 0.46
C ASP A 107 4.10 14.13 -0.11
N ALA A 108 5.39 14.20 0.21
CA ALA A 108 6.26 15.25 -0.33
C ALA A 108 6.34 15.17 -1.87
N ILE A 109 6.48 13.96 -2.44
CA ILE A 109 6.48 13.76 -3.89
C ILE A 109 5.14 14.20 -4.50
N PHE A 110 4.02 13.84 -3.88
CA PHE A 110 2.68 14.23 -4.32
C PHE A 110 2.54 15.76 -4.36
N ILE A 111 2.80 16.44 -3.25
CA ILE A 111 2.67 17.90 -3.12
C ILE A 111 3.55 18.62 -4.16
N HIS A 112 4.82 18.21 -4.29
CA HIS A 112 5.74 18.80 -5.26
C HIS A 112 5.28 18.56 -6.70
N SER A 113 4.81 17.34 -7.01
CA SER A 113 4.38 16.97 -8.36
C SER A 113 3.09 17.68 -8.76
N VAL A 114 2.12 17.82 -7.86
CA VAL A 114 0.90 18.59 -8.10
C VAL A 114 1.24 20.07 -8.29
N SER A 115 2.12 20.64 -7.46
CA SER A 115 2.56 22.04 -7.62
C SER A 115 3.20 22.29 -8.98
N ASP A 116 4.12 21.42 -9.41
CA ASP A 116 4.76 21.50 -10.73
C ASP A 116 3.73 21.34 -11.86
N LEU A 117 2.79 20.41 -11.72
CA LEU A 117 1.74 20.15 -12.70
C LEU A 117 0.86 21.37 -12.95
N PHE A 118 0.49 22.13 -11.92
CA PHE A 118 -0.32 23.34 -12.05
C PHE A 118 0.48 24.56 -12.54
N GLN A 119 1.79 24.60 -12.32
CA GLN A 119 2.65 25.69 -12.79
C GLN A 119 3.11 25.51 -14.24
N ASN A 120 3.45 24.27 -14.61
CA ASN A 120 4.15 23.94 -15.86
C ASN A 120 3.34 23.01 -16.78
N GLY A 121 2.12 22.63 -16.37
CA GLY A 121 1.22 21.78 -17.16
C GLY A 121 0.86 22.39 -18.51
N SER A 122 0.82 21.54 -19.54
CA SER A 122 0.60 21.98 -20.92
C SER A 122 -0.82 22.48 -21.18
N ASP A 123 -1.83 21.75 -20.68
CA ASP A 123 -3.25 22.09 -20.78
C ASP A 123 -4.07 21.45 -19.64
N ALA A 124 -5.35 21.82 -19.56
CA ALA A 124 -6.24 21.31 -18.50
C ALA A 124 -6.45 19.79 -18.56
N LEU A 125 -6.47 19.18 -19.74
CA LEU A 125 -6.66 17.73 -19.88
C LEU A 125 -5.41 16.98 -19.38
N TYR A 126 -4.23 17.51 -19.67
CA TYR A 126 -2.96 17.02 -19.13
C TYR A 126 -2.94 17.08 -17.59
N ILE A 127 -3.33 18.22 -17.03
CA ILE A 127 -3.40 18.42 -15.57
C ILE A 127 -4.39 17.44 -14.94
N ILE A 128 -5.60 17.28 -15.50
CA ILE A 128 -6.61 16.36 -14.97
C ILE A 128 -6.09 14.92 -14.92
N LYS A 129 -5.52 14.43 -16.04
CA LYS A 129 -5.03 13.05 -16.13
C LYS A 129 -3.93 12.74 -15.11
N TRP A 130 -2.97 13.65 -14.97
CA TRP A 130 -1.85 13.42 -14.08
C TRP A 130 -2.17 13.68 -12.62
N LYS A 131 -3.05 14.64 -12.32
CA LYS A 131 -3.53 14.85 -10.95
C LYS A 131 -4.25 13.61 -10.44
N ASP A 132 -5.14 13.04 -11.25
CA ASP A 132 -5.90 11.83 -10.89
C ASP A 132 -4.96 10.64 -10.59
N ILE A 133 -3.95 10.41 -11.45
CA ILE A 133 -2.93 9.38 -11.21
C ILE A 133 -2.08 9.67 -9.96
N LEU A 134 -1.69 10.93 -9.73
CA LEU A 134 -0.93 11.32 -8.53
C LEU A 134 -1.72 11.07 -7.25
N GLU A 135 -3.02 11.37 -7.25
CA GLU A 135 -3.90 11.10 -6.12
C GLU A 135 -4.07 9.60 -5.89
N ASP A 136 -4.10 8.77 -6.92
CA ASP A 136 -4.15 7.32 -6.74
C ASP A 136 -2.83 6.73 -6.26
N LEU A 137 -1.68 7.32 -6.67
CA LEU A 137 -0.36 6.92 -6.18
C LEU A 137 -0.15 7.25 -4.69
N GLU A 138 -0.58 8.43 -4.25
CA GLU A 138 -0.52 8.81 -2.83
C GLU A 138 -1.41 7.87 -1.99
N LYS A 139 -2.66 7.60 -2.39
CA LYS A 139 -3.53 6.63 -1.72
C LYS A 139 -2.96 5.21 -1.60
N ILE A 140 -2.02 4.81 -2.47
CA ILE A 140 -1.32 3.54 -2.33
C ILE A 140 -0.29 3.62 -1.21
N ALA A 141 0.48 4.71 -1.12
CA ALA A 141 1.43 4.95 -0.04
C ALA A 141 0.72 4.97 1.33
N ASP A 142 -0.40 5.68 1.43
CA ASP A 142 -1.28 5.67 2.61
C ASP A 142 -1.73 4.26 2.98
N LYS A 143 -2.07 3.45 1.96
CA LYS A 143 -2.55 2.09 2.22
C LYS A 143 -1.44 1.22 2.79
N PHE A 144 -0.20 1.34 2.33
CA PHE A 144 0.95 0.67 2.95
C PHE A 144 1.08 1.04 4.44
N GLN A 145 0.94 2.33 4.78
CA GLN A 145 0.99 2.80 6.17
C GLN A 145 -0.18 2.25 6.99
N SER A 146 -1.41 2.23 6.44
CA SER A 146 -2.58 1.62 7.08
C SER A 146 -2.34 0.15 7.43
N VAL A 147 -1.80 -0.63 6.48
CA VAL A 147 -1.50 -2.06 6.71
C VAL A 147 -0.42 -2.23 7.78
N SER A 148 0.63 -1.41 7.77
CA SER A 148 1.66 -1.39 8.82
C SER A 148 1.05 -1.14 10.21
N ASN A 149 0.17 -0.13 10.32
CA ASN A 149 -0.53 0.21 11.55
C ASN A 149 -1.45 -0.93 12.03
N SER A 150 -2.14 -1.62 11.11
CA SER A 150 -2.94 -2.80 11.43
C SER A 150 -2.08 -3.94 11.97
N ILE A 151 -0.94 -4.23 11.33
CA ILE A 151 -0.01 -5.26 11.81
C ILE A 151 0.54 -4.89 13.20
N GLU A 152 0.94 -3.63 13.41
CA GLU A 152 1.41 -3.14 14.71
C GLU A 152 0.33 -3.32 15.79
N GLY A 153 -0.89 -2.88 15.51
CA GLY A 153 -2.02 -3.00 16.44
C GLY A 153 -2.31 -4.44 16.85
N ILE A 154 -2.23 -5.37 15.89
CA ILE A 154 -2.38 -6.80 16.18
C ILE A 154 -1.21 -7.31 17.04
N ILE A 155 0.03 -6.95 16.73
CA ILE A 155 1.20 -7.34 17.55
C ILE A 155 1.05 -6.84 18.99
N VAL A 156 0.63 -5.59 19.18
CA VAL A 156 0.41 -4.99 20.51
C VAL A 156 -0.72 -5.67 21.27
N LYS A 157 -1.77 -6.13 20.57
CA LYS A 157 -2.90 -6.84 21.17
C LYS A 157 -2.52 -8.22 21.72
N PHE A 158 -1.58 -8.91 21.09
CA PHE A 158 -1.16 -10.27 21.47
C PHE A 158 0.17 -10.35 22.26
N GLY A 159 0.97 -9.27 22.26
CA GLY A 159 2.28 -9.18 22.95
C GLY A 159 2.19 -8.78 24.42
#